data_AF-A0A522G756-F1
#
_entry.id   AF-A0A522G756-F1
#
_cell.length_a   1.000
_cell.length_b   1.000
_cell.length_c   1.000
_cell.angle_alpha   90.00
_cell.angle_beta   90.00
_cell.angle_gamma   90.00
#
_symmetry.space_group_name_H-M   'P 1'
#
loop_
_entity.id
_entity.type
_entity.pdbx_description
1 polymer ?
#
loop_
_entity_poly.entity_id
_entity_poly.type
_entity_poly.pdbx_seq_one_letter_code
_entity_poly.pdbx_strand_id
1 'polypeptide(L)'
;MGARTVAIILLALLAAFQAQLWFGRGSIPDVNQMQRELAAQKAANAQARQTNERLASEVSDLKQGLDMVEEKARMELGMVKPNEIFVHVNK
;
A
#
# COMPACT_ATOMS: atom_id res chain seq x y z
N MET A 1 53.04 13.56 36.38
CA MET A 1 52.80 12.83 35.11
C MET A 1 51.37 12.28 34.95
N GLY A 2 50.49 12.31 35.97
CA GLY A 2 49.15 11.70 35.88
C GLY A 2 48.08 12.47 35.07
N ALA A 3 48.18 13.79 34.95
CA ALA A 3 47.16 14.58 34.23
C ALA A 3 47.14 14.30 32.70
N ARG A 4 48.30 13.97 32.12
CA ARG A 4 48.43 13.71 30.68
C ARG A 4 47.83 12.37 30.28
N THR A 5 48.01 11.34 31.12
CA THR A 5 47.40 10.02 30.92
C THR A 5 45.88 10.06 31.08
N VAL A 6 45.36 10.80 32.07
CA VAL A 6 43.91 10.98 32.23
C VAL A 6 43.30 11.68 31.02
N ALA A 7 43.94 12.72 30.49
CA ALA A 7 43.47 13.41 29.29
C ALA A 7 43.41 12.51 28.05
N ILE A 8 44.41 11.62 27.87
CA ILE A 8 44.43 10.65 26.77
C ILE A 8 43.30 9.64 26.91
N ILE A 9 43.05 9.13 28.11
CA ILE A 9 41.95 8.18 28.37
C ILE A 9 40.60 8.83 28.08
N LEU A 10 40.40 10.08 28.50
CA LEU A 10 39.17 10.82 28.21
C LEU A 10 38.98 11.06 26.71
N LEU A 11 40.04 11.39 25.98
CA LEU A 11 39.99 11.52 24.52
C LEU A 11 39.67 10.19 23.83
N ALA A 12 40.23 9.08 24.29
CA ALA A 12 39.93 7.76 23.75
C ALA A 12 38.46 7.37 23.99
N LEU A 13 37.94 7.62 25.19
CA LEU A 13 36.53 7.41 25.52
C LEU A 13 35.60 8.30 24.68
N LEU A 14 35.96 9.57 24.50
CA LEU A 14 35.20 10.49 23.65
C LEU A 14 35.17 10.02 22.19
N ALA A 15 36.31 9.60 21.64
CA ALA A 15 36.40 9.08 20.29
C ALA A 15 35.58 7.78 20.11
N ALA A 16 35.62 6.89 21.10
CA ALA A 16 34.81 5.67 21.08
C ALA A 16 33.31 5.99 21.10
N PHE A 17 32.87 6.95 21.91
CA PHE A 17 31.48 7.39 21.96
C PHE A 17 31.04 8.06 20.65
N GLN A 18 31.90 8.89 20.07
CA GLN A 18 31.66 9.56 18.80
C GLN A 18 31.55 8.55 17.64
N ALA A 19 32.43 7.54 17.63
CA ALA A 19 32.35 6.44 16.67
C ALA A 19 31.06 5.62 16.86
N GLN A 20 30.70 5.29 18.10
CA GLN A 20 29.46 4.58 18.39
C GLN A 20 28.22 5.37 17.95
N LEU A 21 28.24 6.70 18.00
CA LEU A 21 27.14 7.53 17.50
C LEU A 21 27.07 7.55 15.97
N TRP A 22 28.20 7.48 15.27
CA TRP A 22 28.23 7.43 13.80
C TRP A 22 27.90 6.05 13.22
N PHE A 23 28.29 4.98 13.92
CA PHE A 23 28.07 3.58 13.50
C PHE A 23 26.93 2.87 14.26
N GLY A 24 26.28 3.55 15.20
CA GLY A 24 25.17 3.02 16.00
C GLY A 24 23.85 2.95 15.24
N ARG A 25 22.78 2.52 15.92
CA ARG A 25 21.44 2.37 15.34
C ARG A 25 20.98 3.69 14.69
N GLY A 26 20.90 3.71 13.37
CA GLY A 26 20.67 4.94 12.58
C GLY A 26 21.86 5.37 11.73
N SER A 27 22.89 4.52 11.60
CA SER A 27 24.02 4.76 10.71
C SER A 27 23.54 5.03 9.27
N ILE A 28 24.20 5.98 8.59
CA ILE A 28 23.92 6.37 7.19
C ILE A 28 23.71 5.16 6.25
N PRO A 29 24.50 4.07 6.32
CA PRO A 29 24.27 2.91 5.45
C PRO A 29 22.94 2.17 5.75
N ASP A 30 22.52 2.05 7.01
CA ASP A 30 21.26 1.39 7.37
C ASP A 30 20.05 2.16 6.82
N VAL A 31 20.07 3.49 6.96
CA VAL A 31 19.01 4.36 6.45
C VAL A 31 18.93 4.26 4.93
N ASN A 32 20.07 4.20 4.23
CA ASN A 32 20.09 4.04 2.77
C ASN A 32 19.53 2.68 2.33
N GLN A 33 19.80 1.60 3.06
CA GLN A 33 19.20 0.31 2.77
C GLN A 33 17.68 0.34 2.98
N MET A 34 17.22 0.84 4.12
CA MET A 34 15.78 0.95 4.42
C MET A 34 15.06 1.85 3.41
N GLN A 35 15.68 2.94 2.95
CA GLN A 35 15.12 3.78 1.90
C GLN A 35 15.00 3.07 0.55
N ARG A 36 15.98 2.24 0.19
CA ARG A 36 15.91 1.44 -1.05
C ARG A 36 14.80 0.40 -0.98
N GLU A 37 14.67 -0.31 0.14
CA GLU A 37 13.59 -1.28 0.36
C GLU A 37 12.21 -0.58 0.30
N LEU A 38 12.08 0.58 0.94
CA LEU A 38 10.86 1.38 0.89
C LEU A 38 10.53 1.83 -0.54
N ALA A 39 11.52 2.26 -1.32
CA ALA A 39 11.31 2.66 -2.70
C ALA A 39 10.83 1.48 -3.57
N ALA A 40 11.42 0.30 -3.40
CA ALA A 40 11.01 -0.91 -4.11
C ALA A 40 9.57 -1.32 -3.76
N GLN A 41 9.21 -1.31 -2.47
CA GLN A 41 7.85 -1.61 -2.02
C GLN A 41 6.82 -0.62 -2.55
N LYS A 42 7.14 0.68 -2.56
CA LYS A 42 6.26 1.71 -3.13
C LYS A 42 6.01 1.51 -4.62
N ALA A 43 7.05 1.14 -5.38
CA ALA A 43 6.92 0.84 -6.80
C ALA A 43 6.00 -0.37 -7.05
N ALA A 44 6.21 -1.46 -6.30
CA ALA A 44 5.35 -2.65 -6.38
C ALA A 44 3.89 -2.33 -6.02
N ASN A 45 3.66 -1.54 -4.98
CA ASN A 45 2.32 -1.15 -4.55
C ASN A 45 1.63 -0.26 -5.60
N ALA A 46 2.35 0.67 -6.22
CA ALA A 46 1.82 1.49 -7.31
C ALA A 46 1.33 0.64 -8.49
N GLN A 47 2.10 -0.39 -8.88
CA GLN A 47 1.71 -1.33 -9.94
C GLN A 47 0.47 -2.16 -9.56
N ALA A 48 0.43 -2.65 -8.32
CA ALA A 48 -0.73 -3.40 -7.81
C ALA A 48 -1.99 -2.51 -7.79
N ARG A 49 -1.86 -1.25 -7.36
CA ARG A 49 -2.96 -0.29 -7.33
C ARG A 49 -3.53 -0.02 -8.72
N GLN A 50 -2.68 0.16 -9.72
CA GLN A 50 -3.12 0.34 -11.11
C GLN A 50 -3.89 -0.87 -11.64
N THR A 51 -3.44 -2.09 -11.31
CA THR A 51 -4.14 -3.32 -11.71
C THR A 51 -5.49 -3.44 -11.02
N ASN A 52 -5.56 -3.14 -9.73
CA ASN A 52 -6.81 -3.14 -8.98
C ASN A 52 -7.81 -2.11 -9.53
N GLU A 53 -7.35 -0.90 -9.87
CA GLU A 53 -8.21 0.12 -10.48
C GLU A 53 -8.79 -0.36 -11.82
N ARG A 54 -7.97 -1.01 -12.67
CA ARG A 54 -8.45 -1.61 -13.92
C ARG A 54 -9.49 -2.71 -13.69
N LEU A 55 -9.18 -3.67 -12.81
CA LEU A 55 -10.09 -4.77 -12.51
C LEU A 55 -11.40 -4.28 -11.89
N ALA A 56 -11.35 -3.26 -11.04
CA ALA A 56 -12.54 -2.65 -10.46
C ALA A 56 -13.45 -2.04 -11.53
N SER A 57 -12.87 -1.39 -12.55
CA SER A 57 -13.62 -0.90 -13.71
C SER A 57 -14.26 -2.05 -14.48
N GLU A 58 -13.50 -3.10 -14.80
CA GLU A 58 -14.02 -4.26 -15.52
C GLU A 58 -15.18 -4.92 -14.77
N VAL A 59 -15.05 -5.08 -13.44
CA VAL A 59 -16.13 -5.61 -12.59
C VAL A 59 -17.35 -4.70 -12.60
N SER A 60 -17.15 -3.37 -12.59
CA SER A 60 -18.25 -2.41 -12.69
C SER A 60 -18.98 -2.53 -14.03
N ASP A 61 -18.24 -2.60 -15.13
CA ASP A 61 -18.79 -2.71 -16.48
C ASP A 61 -19.56 -4.03 -16.67
N LEU A 62 -19.02 -5.14 -16.15
CA LEU A 62 -19.69 -6.44 -16.16
C LEU A 62 -21.00 -6.42 -15.36
N LYS A 63 -21.01 -5.78 -14.19
CA LYS A 63 -22.23 -5.65 -13.38
C LYS A 63 -23.29 -4.84 -14.12
N GLN A 64 -22.93 -3.69 -14.66
CA GLN A 64 -23.85 -2.86 -15.44
C GLN A 64 -24.39 -3.62 -16.67
N GLY A 65 -23.54 -4.38 -17.35
CA GLY A 65 -23.98 -5.24 -18.46
C GLY A 65 -24.98 -6.30 -18.03
N LEU A 66 -24.78 -6.94 -16.88
CA LEU A 66 -25.71 -7.93 -16.32
C LEU A 66 -27.04 -7.28 -15.91
N ASP A 67 -27.01 -6.11 -15.29
CA ASP A 67 -28.22 -5.38 -14.90
C ASP A 67 -29.06 -5.00 -16.13
N MET A 68 -28.41 -4.58 -17.22
CA MET A 68 -29.09 -4.30 -18.51
C MET A 68 -29.74 -5.54 -19.12
N VAL A 69 -29.11 -6.72 -18.98
CA VAL A 69 -29.67 -7.99 -19.47
C VAL A 69 -30.84 -8.43 -18.58
N GLU A 70 -30.74 -8.27 -17.26
CA GLU A 70 -31.83 -8.56 -16.33
C GLU A 70 -33.06 -7.69 -16.61
N GLU A 71 -32.86 -6.39 -16.85
CA GLU A 71 -33.95 -5.47 -17.20
C GLU A 71 -34.64 -5.88 -18.51
N LYS A 72 -33.86 -6.23 -19.54
CA LYS A 72 -34.42 -6.71 -20.81
C LYS A 72 -35.20 -8.02 -20.64
N ALA A 73 -34.70 -8.96 -19.85
CA ALA A 73 -35.40 -10.22 -19.57
C ALA A 73 -36.70 -10.01 -18.79
N ARG A 74 -36.72 -9.07 -17.85
CA ARG A 74 -37.92 -8.67 -17.10
C ARG A 74 -38.95 -7.99 -18.00
N MET A 75 -38.51 -7.07 -18.85
CA MET A 75 -39.39 -6.29 -19.73
C MET A 75 -39.93 -7.08 -20.93
N GLU A 76 -39.09 -7.86 -21.63
CA GLU A 76 -39.49 -8.55 -22.86
C GLU A 76 -40.02 -9.96 -22.64
N LEU A 77 -39.44 -10.70 -21.68
CA LEU A 77 -39.80 -12.10 -21.44
C LEU A 77 -40.69 -12.28 -20.20
N GLY A 78 -40.94 -11.22 -19.43
CA GLY A 78 -41.71 -11.30 -18.19
C GLY A 78 -41.05 -12.18 -17.12
N MET A 79 -39.74 -12.41 -17.23
CA MET A 79 -39.01 -13.26 -16.29
C MET A 79 -38.92 -12.58 -14.93
N VAL A 80 -39.33 -13.29 -13.87
CA VAL A 80 -39.31 -12.83 -12.48
C VAL A 80 -38.63 -13.88 -11.59
N LYS A 81 -37.93 -13.43 -10.54
CA LYS A 81 -37.28 -14.35 -9.59
C LYS A 81 -38.35 -15.09 -8.76
N PRO A 82 -38.07 -16.31 -8.26
CA PRO A 82 -38.98 -17.02 -7.37
C PRO A 82 -39.34 -16.14 -6.15
N ASN A 83 -40.64 -16.01 -5.85
CA ASN A 83 -41.21 -15.14 -4.81
C ASN A 83 -41.12 -13.61 -5.06
N GLU A 84 -41.00 -13.17 -6.31
CA GLU A 84 -41.04 -11.74 -6.68
C GLU A 84 -42.36 -11.35 -7.37
N ILE A 85 -42.94 -10.20 -7.01
CA ILE A 85 -44.11 -9.61 -7.68
C ILE A 85 -43.63 -8.39 -8.47
N PHE A 86 -43.65 -8.48 -9.81
CA PHE A 86 -43.24 -7.39 -10.69
C PHE A 86 -44.44 -6.51 -11.06
N VAL A 87 -44.37 -5.22 -10.73
CA VAL A 87 -45.47 -4.26 -10.94
C VAL A 87 -45.04 -3.19 -11.95
N HIS A 88 -45.70 -3.15 -13.11
CA HIS A 88 -45.56 -2.05 -14.06
C HIS A 88 -46.59 -0.96 -13.77
N VAL A 89 -46.13 0.22 -13.37
CA VAL A 89 -47.01 1.38 -13.18
C VAL A 89 -47.00 2.19 -14.47
N ASN A 90 -48.03 2.01 -15.30
CA ASN A 90 -48.28 2.89 -16.45
C ASN A 90 -49.06 4.11 -15.96
N LYS A 91 -48.62 5.32 -16.33
CA LYS A 91 -49.30 6.57 -15.98
C LYS A 91 -50.33 6.94 -17.02
#